data_AF-A0A1M7DIU6-F1
#
_entry.id   AF-A0A1M7DIU6-F1
#
_cell.length_a   1.000
_cell.length_b   1.000
_cell.length_c   1.000
_cell.angle_alpha   90.00
_cell.angle_beta   90.00
_cell.angle_gamma   90.00
#
_symmetry.space_group_name_H-M   'P 1'
#
loop_
_entity.id
_entity.type
_entity.pdbx_description
1 polymer ?
#
loop_
_entity_poly.entity_id
_entity_poly.type
_entity_poly.pdbx_seq_one_letter_code
_entity_poly.pdbx_strand_id
1 'polypeptide(L)'
;MKIELKSIHFSEQLSEETNAFSANVYIEGIKAGTASNRGRGGATTYQAADERGRKLISDAEVYCHSLPPEKFSEGGSDHELKMDLGQYIDDLLDKYLQEKELQKFQRKLEKAMDRGIVAGIPDQSFEVWYFNQSIEKILENPKGPDILKNTIIKNIIPVLTGGTIILNSNIPQKLFEEAGLKKHQYARPVSCETKITQKENKPPQKRRRL
;
A
#
# COMPACT_ATOMS: atom_id res chain seq x y z
N MET A 1 11.06 10.28 19.90
CA MET A 1 9.93 11.22 19.77
C MET A 1 8.97 10.69 18.72
N LYS A 2 7.66 10.82 18.92
CA LYS A 2 6.62 10.38 17.97
C LYS A 2 6.11 11.56 17.15
N ILE A 3 6.39 11.53 15.85
CA ILE A 3 5.94 12.52 14.86
C ILE A 3 5.01 11.82 13.87
N GLU A 4 3.88 12.44 13.56
CA GLU A 4 2.85 11.88 12.68
C GLU A 4 2.30 12.95 11.73
N LEU A 5 1.94 12.54 10.52
CA LEU A 5 1.18 13.36 9.58
C LEU A 5 -0.30 12.97 9.63
N LYS A 6 -1.18 13.98 9.66
CA LYS A 6 -2.64 13.80 9.61
C LYS A 6 -3.26 14.75 8.60
N SER A 7 -4.44 14.39 8.09
CA SER A 7 -5.15 15.18 7.06
C SER A 7 -4.27 15.44 5.84
N ILE A 8 -3.62 14.39 5.32
CA ILE A 8 -2.70 14.48 4.20
C ILE A 8 -3.49 14.67 2.90
N HIS A 9 -3.24 15.78 2.23
CA HIS A 9 -3.69 16.07 0.87
C HIS A 9 -2.49 15.98 -0.07
N PHE A 10 -2.51 15.03 -1.00
CA PHE A 10 -1.45 14.79 -1.98
C PHE A 10 -2.01 14.91 -3.40
N SER A 11 -1.23 15.50 -4.30
CA SER A 11 -1.60 15.72 -5.70
C SER A 11 -0.48 15.31 -6.66
N GLU A 12 -0.57 14.09 -7.19
CA GLU A 12 0.37 13.56 -8.19
C GLU A 12 0.50 14.47 -9.43
N GLN A 13 -0.61 15.08 -9.89
CA GLN A 13 -0.61 15.98 -11.06
C GLN A 13 0.19 17.27 -10.85
N LEU A 14 0.48 17.64 -9.60
CA LEU A 14 1.23 18.84 -9.26
C LEU A 14 2.66 18.49 -8.78
N SER A 15 3.00 17.20 -8.71
CA SER A 15 4.33 16.71 -8.37
C SER A 15 5.17 16.62 -9.64
N GLU A 16 6.02 17.62 -9.88
CA GLU A 16 6.94 17.66 -11.01
C GLU A 16 8.28 17.00 -10.65
N GLU A 17 8.90 17.44 -9.54
CA GLU A 17 10.18 16.90 -9.03
C GLU A 17 10.05 16.35 -7.60
N THR A 18 9.24 16.99 -6.77
CA THR A 18 8.96 16.58 -5.39
C THR A 18 7.47 16.29 -5.22
N ASN A 19 7.09 15.66 -4.11
CA ASN A 19 5.68 15.45 -3.81
C ASN A 19 4.96 16.77 -3.55
N ALA A 20 3.91 17.10 -4.32
CA ALA A 20 3.02 18.20 -4.00
C ALA A 20 2.00 17.76 -2.94
N PHE A 21 2.11 18.32 -1.74
CA PHE A 21 1.23 17.95 -0.62
C PHE A 21 1.00 19.07 0.39
N SER A 22 -0.01 18.85 1.24
CA SER A 22 -0.18 19.56 2.51
C SER A 22 -0.67 18.60 3.58
N ALA A 23 -0.21 18.78 4.82
CA ALA A 23 -0.57 17.93 5.95
C ALA A 23 -0.50 18.70 7.27
N ASN A 24 -1.21 18.22 8.29
CA ASN A 24 -1.02 18.65 9.67
C ASN A 24 0.09 17.80 10.32
N VAL A 25 1.05 18.46 10.95
CA VAL A 25 2.13 17.81 11.71
C VAL A 25 1.69 17.67 13.16
N TYR A 26 1.70 16.43 13.65
CA TYR A 26 1.42 16.08 15.04
C TYR A 26 2.69 15.57 15.71
N ILE A 27 2.99 16.08 16.90
CA ILE A 27 4.13 15.66 17.71
C ILE A 27 3.60 15.26 19.08
N GLU A 28 3.89 14.03 19.50
CA GLU A 28 3.36 13.44 20.75
C GLU A 28 1.83 13.57 20.86
N GLY A 29 1.13 13.40 19.73
CA GLY A 29 -0.33 13.48 19.64
C GLY A 29 -0.92 14.89 19.63
N ILE A 30 -0.11 15.94 19.73
CA ILE A 30 -0.54 17.35 19.71
C ILE A 30 -0.32 17.93 18.31
N LYS A 31 -1.27 18.70 17.78
CA LYS A 31 -1.09 19.41 16.50
C LYS A 31 -0.03 20.50 16.67
N ALA A 32 1.19 20.24 16.20
CA ALA A 32 2.31 21.16 16.31
C ALA A 32 2.32 22.19 15.18
N GLY A 33 1.82 21.82 14.00
CA GLY A 33 1.89 22.70 12.84
C GLY A 33 1.28 22.12 11.57
N THR A 34 1.70 22.69 10.45
CA THR A 34 1.38 22.22 9.09
C THR A 34 2.66 22.11 8.27
N ALA A 35 2.70 21.13 7.36
CA ALA A 35 3.76 20.97 6.39
C ALA A 35 3.19 20.95 4.97
N SER A 36 3.95 21.44 4.01
CA SER A 36 3.56 21.48 2.61
C SER A 36 4.76 21.58 1.68
N ASN A 37 4.61 21.03 0.48
CA ASN A 37 5.53 21.21 -0.63
C ASN A 37 4.72 21.45 -1.92
N ARG A 38 5.27 22.27 -2.83
CA ARG A 38 4.61 22.66 -4.08
C ARG A 38 4.86 21.67 -5.23
N GLY A 39 5.78 20.74 -5.04
CA GLY A 39 6.09 19.69 -6.00
C GLY A 39 7.06 20.08 -7.12
N ARG A 40 7.66 21.28 -7.07
CA ARG A 40 8.59 21.80 -8.09
C ARG A 40 10.05 21.73 -7.66
N GLY A 41 10.38 20.76 -6.81
CA GLY A 41 11.69 20.67 -6.18
C GLY A 41 11.77 21.50 -4.89
N GLY A 42 12.88 21.34 -4.19
CA GLY A 42 13.17 22.05 -2.94
C GLY A 42 12.57 21.41 -1.69
N ALA A 43 13.00 21.94 -0.54
CA ALA A 43 12.68 21.40 0.78
C ALA A 43 11.22 21.60 1.18
N THR A 44 10.70 20.61 1.91
CA THR A 44 9.38 20.71 2.52
C THR A 44 9.33 21.85 3.54
N THR A 45 8.34 22.73 3.37
CA THR A 45 8.12 23.85 4.27
C THR A 45 7.16 23.45 5.38
N TYR A 46 7.48 23.77 6.62
CA TYR A 46 6.59 23.58 7.76
C TYR A 46 6.48 24.84 8.62
N GLN A 47 5.32 24.99 9.28
CA GLN A 47 5.00 26.16 10.10
C GLN A 47 4.30 25.71 11.39
N ALA A 48 4.70 26.30 12.50
CA ALA A 48 4.05 26.09 13.80
C ALA A 48 2.63 26.64 13.81
N ALA A 49 1.71 25.92 14.47
CA ALA A 49 0.34 26.39 14.65
C ALA A 49 0.21 27.47 15.73
N ASP A 50 1.02 27.36 16.78
CA ASP A 50 1.06 28.28 17.93
C ASP A 50 2.43 28.23 18.63
N GLU A 51 2.60 28.95 19.74
CA GLU A 51 3.86 28.96 20.50
C GLU A 51 4.25 27.60 21.07
N ARG A 52 3.27 26.77 21.45
CA ARG A 52 3.52 25.39 21.91
C ARG A 52 4.00 24.53 20.75
N GLY A 53 3.37 24.67 19.59
CA GLY A 53 3.77 24.05 18.33
C GLY A 53 5.19 24.43 17.91
N ARG A 54 5.58 25.69 18.09
CA ARG A 54 6.95 26.16 17.83
C ARG A 54 7.98 25.44 18.69
N LYS A 55 7.69 25.26 19.98
CA LYS A 55 8.56 24.49 20.89
C LYS A 55 8.66 23.03 20.46
N LEU A 56 7.51 22.40 20.17
CA LEU A 56 7.46 21.02 19.70
C LEU A 56 8.24 20.81 18.40
N ILE A 57 8.12 21.73 17.43
CA ILE A 57 8.86 21.69 16.16
C ILE A 57 10.36 21.82 16.41
N SER A 58 10.78 22.75 17.28
CA SER A 58 12.19 22.91 17.62
C SER A 58 12.77 21.65 18.30
N ASP A 59 12.02 21.05 19.23
CA ASP A 59 12.43 19.79 19.86
C ASP A 59 12.50 18.65 18.82
N ALA A 60 11.59 18.65 17.84
CA ALA A 60 11.58 17.67 16.75
C ALA A 60 12.74 17.87 15.77
N GLU A 61 13.14 19.09 15.43
CA GLU A 61 14.34 19.35 14.64
C GLU A 61 15.59 18.79 15.33
N VAL A 62 15.76 19.05 16.63
CA VAL A 62 16.88 18.51 17.42
C VAL A 62 16.86 16.98 17.43
N TYR A 63 15.68 16.39 17.61
CA TYR A 63 15.51 14.94 17.53
C TYR A 63 15.89 14.39 16.14
N CYS A 64 15.39 14.99 15.06
CA CYS A 64 15.69 14.55 13.69
C CYS A 64 17.18 14.66 13.37
N HIS A 65 17.84 15.73 13.80
CA HIS A 65 19.30 15.88 13.64
C HIS A 65 20.13 14.86 14.45
N SER A 66 19.55 14.26 15.49
CA SER A 66 20.20 13.18 16.24
C SER A 66 20.06 11.80 15.59
N LEU A 67 19.19 11.66 14.57
CA LEU A 67 19.03 10.42 13.81
C LEU A 67 20.23 10.19 12.88
N PRO A 68 20.55 8.93 12.55
CA PRO A 68 21.64 8.63 11.63
C PRO A 68 21.40 9.33 10.28
N PRO A 69 22.44 9.92 9.67
CA PRO A 69 22.33 10.50 8.34
C PRO A 69 22.04 9.40 7.32
N GLU A 70 21.29 9.76 6.29
CA GLU A 70 21.00 8.86 5.19
C GLU A 70 22.20 8.83 4.24
N LYS A 71 22.63 7.61 3.89
CA LYS A 71 23.76 7.39 2.98
C LYS A 71 23.23 7.00 1.63
N PHE A 72 23.66 7.71 0.59
CA PHE A 72 23.35 7.36 -0.78
C PHE A 72 24.60 7.44 -1.64
N SER A 73 24.73 6.51 -2.58
CA SER A 73 25.85 6.47 -3.50
C SER A 73 25.35 6.88 -4.88
N GLU A 74 25.80 8.04 -5.36
CA GLU A 74 25.44 8.55 -6.70
C GLU A 74 26.72 8.76 -7.51
N GLY A 75 26.76 8.23 -8.74
CA GLY A 75 27.94 8.36 -9.62
C GLY A 75 29.23 7.73 -9.08
N GLY A 76 29.15 6.79 -8.12
CA GLY A 76 30.32 6.16 -7.50
C GLY A 76 30.93 6.93 -6.32
N SER A 77 30.27 7.99 -5.84
CA SER A 77 30.64 8.72 -4.63
C SER A 77 29.60 8.51 -3.53
N ASP A 78 30.06 8.29 -2.30
CA ASP A 78 29.19 8.19 -1.13
C ASP A 78 28.87 9.59 -0.61
N HIS A 79 27.58 9.88 -0.48
CA HIS A 79 27.04 11.12 0.07
C HIS A 79 26.27 10.82 1.36
N GLU A 80 26.36 11.74 2.32
CA GLU A 80 25.61 11.69 3.58
C GLU A 80 24.67 12.89 3.65
N LEU A 81 23.36 12.63 3.70
CA LEU A 81 22.34 13.65 3.95
C LEU A 81 22.01 13.66 5.44
N LYS A 82 22.22 14.80 6.10
CA LYS A 82 21.82 14.95 7.49
C LYS A 82 20.30 14.97 7.57
N MET A 83 19.76 14.14 8.46
CA MET A 83 18.34 14.11 8.74
C MET A 83 17.92 15.43 9.40
N ASP A 84 16.85 16.04 8.90
CA ASP A 84 16.16 17.17 9.49
C ASP A 84 14.65 16.91 9.55
N LEU A 85 13.89 17.84 10.12
CA LEU A 85 12.44 17.65 10.25
C LEU A 85 11.73 17.64 8.88
N GLY A 86 12.25 18.38 7.89
CA GLY A 86 11.68 18.40 6.53
C GLY A 86 11.82 17.04 5.85
N GLN A 87 13.04 16.49 5.84
CA GLN A 87 13.31 15.16 5.30
C GLN A 87 12.48 14.09 6.03
N TYR A 88 12.41 14.16 7.36
CA TYR A 88 11.62 13.19 8.14
C TYR A 88 10.12 13.25 7.79
N ILE A 89 9.59 14.45 7.51
CA ILE A 89 8.21 14.62 7.04
C ILE A 89 8.03 14.00 5.65
N ASP A 90 9.00 14.16 4.76
CA ASP A 90 8.97 13.57 3.42
C ASP A 90 8.99 12.03 3.50
N ASP A 91 9.83 11.45 4.35
CA ASP A 91 9.86 9.99 4.58
C ASP A 91 8.52 9.45 5.12
N LEU A 92 7.89 10.19 6.05
CA LEU A 92 6.57 9.85 6.57
C LEU A 92 5.50 9.91 5.48
N LEU A 93 5.59 10.90 4.59
CA LEU A 93 4.67 11.03 3.46
C LEU A 93 4.86 9.87 2.47
N ASP A 94 6.10 9.56 2.09
CA ASP A 94 6.41 8.49 1.15
C ASP A 94 5.92 7.14 1.66
N LYS A 95 6.18 6.84 2.94
CA LYS A 95 5.65 5.64 3.58
C LYS A 95 4.12 5.58 3.50
N TYR A 96 3.44 6.69 3.81
CA TYR A 96 1.98 6.77 3.72
C TYR A 96 1.47 6.56 2.29
N LEU A 97 2.15 7.13 1.29
CA LEU A 97 1.79 6.96 -0.12
C LEU A 97 1.99 5.52 -0.58
N GLN A 98 3.12 4.90 -0.26
CA GLN A 98 3.41 3.49 -0.55
C GLN A 98 2.36 2.55 0.06
N GLU A 99 2.01 2.73 1.34
CA GLU A 99 0.96 1.94 1.98
C GLU A 99 -0.40 2.12 1.28
N LYS A 100 -0.73 3.35 0.85
CA LYS A 100 -1.97 3.65 0.13
C LYS A 100 -2.00 3.03 -1.27
N GLU A 101 -0.87 3.04 -1.98
CA GLU A 101 -0.72 2.38 -3.28
C GLU A 101 -0.89 0.88 -3.16
N LEU A 102 -0.23 0.27 -2.17
CA LEU A 102 -0.35 -1.16 -1.88
C LEU A 102 -1.79 -1.56 -1.55
N GLN A 103 -2.49 -0.76 -0.72
CA GLN A 103 -3.92 -0.99 -0.44
C GLN A 103 -4.80 -0.86 -1.69
N LYS A 104 -4.53 0.11 -2.57
CA LYS A 104 -5.26 0.23 -3.84
C LYS A 104 -5.00 -0.98 -4.74
N PHE A 105 -3.74 -1.43 -4.82
CA PHE A 105 -3.33 -2.59 -5.58
C PHE A 105 -4.05 -3.85 -5.08
N GLN A 106 -4.02 -4.09 -3.77
CA GLN A 106 -4.72 -5.22 -3.12
C GLN A 106 -6.23 -5.19 -3.40
N ARG A 107 -6.90 -4.03 -3.28
CA ARG A 107 -8.33 -3.90 -3.59
C ARG A 107 -8.65 -4.16 -5.07
N LYS A 108 -7.77 -3.76 -5.99
CA LYS A 108 -7.92 -4.06 -7.42
C LYS A 108 -7.74 -5.56 -7.66
N LEU A 109 -6.73 -6.13 -7.02
CA LEU A 109 -6.41 -7.55 -7.10
C LEU A 109 -7.57 -8.42 -6.59
N GLU A 110 -8.14 -8.12 -5.41
CA GLU A 110 -9.31 -8.84 -4.86
C GLU A 110 -10.51 -8.85 -5.82
N LYS A 111 -10.81 -7.69 -6.42
CA LYS A 111 -11.89 -7.57 -7.42
C LYS A 111 -11.59 -8.34 -8.71
N ALA A 112 -10.32 -8.38 -9.11
CA ALA A 112 -9.88 -9.14 -10.27
C ALA A 112 -9.97 -10.65 -10.01
N MET A 113 -9.58 -11.11 -8.82
CA MET A 113 -9.69 -12.52 -8.41
C MET A 113 -11.13 -13.01 -8.42
N ASP A 114 -12.10 -12.16 -8.07
CA ASP A 114 -13.53 -12.53 -8.13
C ASP A 114 -13.99 -12.76 -9.57
N ARG A 115 -13.52 -11.95 -10.53
CA ARG A 115 -13.99 -11.96 -11.93
C ARG A 115 -13.14 -12.79 -12.88
N GLY A 116 -12.03 -13.36 -12.41
CA GLY A 116 -11.03 -13.95 -13.29
C GLY A 116 -9.92 -14.68 -12.55
N ILE A 117 -9.11 -15.39 -13.33
CA ILE A 117 -7.80 -15.84 -12.84
C ILE A 117 -6.81 -14.69 -13.06
N VAL A 118 -5.93 -14.50 -12.11
CA VAL A 118 -4.97 -13.40 -12.03
C VAL A 118 -3.58 -14.01 -11.90
N ALA A 119 -2.63 -13.59 -12.73
CA ALA A 119 -1.23 -13.98 -12.63
C ALA A 119 -0.31 -12.78 -12.83
N GLY A 120 0.82 -12.77 -12.13
CA GLY A 120 1.76 -11.66 -12.20
C GLY A 120 2.80 -11.70 -11.10
N ILE A 121 3.45 -10.55 -10.89
CA ILE A 121 4.47 -10.37 -9.85
C ILE A 121 3.79 -9.74 -8.62
N PRO A 122 3.89 -10.36 -7.43
CA PRO A 122 3.29 -9.83 -6.21
C PRO A 122 3.67 -8.36 -5.97
N ASP A 123 2.67 -7.57 -5.56
CA ASP A 123 2.79 -6.14 -5.23
C ASP A 123 3.31 -5.22 -6.35
N GLN A 124 3.48 -5.73 -7.58
CA GLN A 124 3.99 -4.96 -8.71
C GLN A 124 2.99 -4.92 -9.87
N SER A 125 2.64 -6.07 -10.42
CA SER A 125 1.84 -6.15 -11.65
C SER A 125 1.06 -7.44 -11.76
N PHE A 126 -0.06 -7.39 -12.48
CA PHE A 126 -0.84 -8.58 -12.77
C PHE A 126 -1.65 -8.46 -14.06
N GLU A 127 -1.91 -9.60 -14.67
CA GLU A 127 -2.82 -9.80 -15.78
C GLU A 127 -4.03 -10.60 -15.32
N VAL A 128 -5.18 -10.36 -15.96
CA VAL A 128 -6.46 -10.96 -15.59
C VAL A 128 -7.10 -11.65 -16.79
N TRP A 129 -7.41 -12.94 -16.62
CA TRP A 129 -8.24 -13.71 -17.54
C TRP A 129 -9.68 -13.70 -17.03
N TYR A 130 -10.48 -12.79 -17.60
CA TYR A 130 -11.86 -12.56 -17.18
C TYR A 130 -12.81 -13.70 -17.58
N PHE A 131 -13.77 -13.97 -16.69
CA PHE A 131 -14.93 -14.80 -16.98
C PHE A 131 -16.22 -13.97 -16.93
N ASN A 132 -17.28 -14.49 -17.54
CA ASN A 132 -18.60 -13.84 -17.56
C ASN A 132 -19.33 -13.91 -16.21
N GLN A 133 -18.86 -14.77 -15.30
CA GLN A 133 -19.42 -14.99 -13.97
C GLN A 133 -18.28 -14.97 -12.95
N SER A 134 -18.60 -14.78 -11.66
CA SER A 134 -17.57 -14.83 -10.62
C SER A 134 -17.00 -16.24 -10.48
N ILE A 135 -15.76 -16.34 -10.01
CA ILE A 135 -15.08 -17.61 -9.72
C ILE A 135 -15.93 -18.49 -8.78
N GLU A 136 -16.58 -17.90 -7.78
CA GLU A 136 -17.48 -18.60 -6.86
C GLU A 136 -18.63 -19.30 -7.61
N LYS A 137 -19.36 -18.57 -8.46
CA LYS A 137 -20.46 -19.13 -9.27
C LYS A 137 -19.99 -20.18 -10.27
N ILE A 138 -18.77 -20.04 -10.80
CA ILE A 138 -18.17 -21.06 -11.66
C ILE A 138 -17.95 -22.33 -10.84
N LEU A 139 -17.36 -22.22 -9.66
CA LEU A 139 -17.08 -23.37 -8.78
C LEU A 139 -18.35 -24.07 -8.27
N GLU A 140 -19.48 -23.37 -8.13
CA GLU A 140 -20.79 -23.98 -7.81
C GLU A 140 -21.31 -24.91 -8.91
N ASN A 141 -20.91 -24.68 -10.18
CA ASN A 141 -21.34 -25.51 -11.30
C ASN A 141 -20.47 -26.78 -11.39
N PRO A 142 -21.07 -27.98 -11.57
CA PRO A 142 -20.33 -29.23 -11.72
C PRO A 142 -19.23 -29.21 -12.80
N LYS A 143 -19.41 -28.43 -13.88
CA LYS A 143 -18.42 -28.30 -14.97
C LYS A 143 -17.43 -27.15 -14.79
N GLY A 144 -17.64 -26.28 -13.81
CA GLY A 144 -16.81 -25.09 -13.60
C GLY A 144 -15.35 -25.38 -13.26
N PRO A 145 -15.05 -26.34 -12.37
CA PRO A 145 -13.67 -26.72 -12.07
C PRO A 145 -12.87 -27.13 -13.32
N ASP A 146 -13.49 -27.86 -14.25
CA ASP A 146 -12.87 -28.27 -15.51
C ASP A 146 -12.58 -27.07 -16.43
N ILE A 147 -13.48 -26.08 -16.45
CA ILE A 147 -13.28 -24.84 -17.21
C ILE A 147 -12.05 -24.09 -16.66
N LEU A 148 -11.98 -23.89 -15.35
CA LEU A 148 -10.86 -23.20 -14.71
C LEU A 148 -9.54 -23.93 -14.98
N LYS A 149 -9.53 -25.26 -14.80
CA LYS A 149 -8.36 -26.10 -15.08
C LYS A 149 -7.88 -25.98 -16.53
N ASN A 150 -8.81 -26.06 -17.49
CA ASN A 150 -8.47 -25.92 -18.91
C ASN A 150 -7.92 -24.53 -19.24
N THR A 151 -8.48 -23.47 -18.64
CA THR A 151 -7.96 -22.11 -18.81
C THR A 151 -6.55 -21.98 -18.24
N ILE A 152 -6.28 -22.55 -17.07
CA ILE A 152 -4.95 -22.56 -16.45
C ILE A 152 -3.93 -23.22 -17.38
N ILE A 153 -4.24 -24.44 -17.84
CA ILE A 153 -3.33 -25.23 -18.68
C ILE A 153 -3.04 -24.52 -20.01
N LYS A 154 -4.08 -24.01 -20.68
CA LYS A 154 -3.95 -23.49 -22.05
C LYS A 154 -3.41 -22.06 -22.10
N ASN A 155 -3.82 -21.20 -21.16
CA ASN A 155 -3.59 -19.76 -21.28
C ASN A 155 -2.61 -19.22 -20.24
N ILE A 156 -2.53 -19.83 -19.05
CA ILE A 156 -1.77 -19.25 -17.93
C ILE A 156 -0.39 -19.89 -17.82
N ILE A 157 -0.29 -21.22 -17.86
CA ILE A 157 1.00 -21.92 -17.80
C ILE A 157 2.02 -21.39 -18.82
N PRO A 158 1.66 -21.10 -20.08
CA PRO A 158 2.62 -20.56 -21.06
C PRO A 158 3.16 -19.17 -20.70
N VAL A 159 2.43 -18.40 -19.89
CA VAL A 159 2.77 -17.02 -19.52
C VAL A 159 3.53 -16.96 -18.19
N LEU A 160 3.46 -18.02 -17.38
CA LEU A 160 4.17 -18.14 -16.09
C LEU A 160 5.69 -18.26 -16.29
N THR A 161 6.34 -17.15 -16.62
CA THR A 161 7.79 -17.01 -16.79
C THR A 161 8.32 -15.87 -15.91
N GLY A 162 9.62 -15.88 -15.62
CA GLY A 162 10.29 -14.72 -14.98
C GLY A 162 9.81 -14.36 -13.57
N GLY A 163 9.35 -15.32 -12.76
CA GLY A 163 8.91 -15.08 -11.39
C GLY A 163 7.43 -14.70 -11.23
N THR A 164 6.66 -14.74 -12.32
CA THR A 164 5.20 -14.60 -12.26
C THR A 164 4.54 -15.83 -11.62
N ILE A 165 3.52 -15.59 -10.81
CA ILE A 165 2.73 -16.61 -10.13
C ILE A 165 1.24 -16.32 -10.28
N ILE A 166 0.39 -17.33 -10.13
CA ILE A 166 -1.06 -17.12 -9.99
C ILE A 166 -1.33 -16.49 -8.63
N LEU A 167 -2.03 -15.36 -8.60
CA LEU A 167 -2.29 -14.61 -7.39
C LEU A 167 -3.61 -15.01 -6.70
N ASN A 168 -4.49 -15.75 -7.38
CA ASN A 168 -5.80 -16.15 -6.82
C ASN A 168 -5.67 -16.95 -5.52
N SER A 169 -6.29 -16.43 -4.47
CA SER A 169 -6.49 -17.12 -3.19
C SER A 169 -7.88 -17.76 -3.07
N ASN A 170 -8.79 -17.48 -4.01
CA ASN A 170 -10.18 -17.95 -4.03
C ASN A 170 -10.41 -19.21 -4.89
N ILE A 171 -9.35 -19.81 -5.44
CA ILE A 171 -9.42 -21.05 -6.22
C ILE A 171 -8.80 -22.19 -5.38
N PRO A 172 -9.46 -23.35 -5.26
CA PRO A 172 -8.93 -24.49 -4.52
C PRO A 172 -7.56 -24.94 -5.04
N GLN A 173 -6.59 -25.14 -4.14
CA GLN A 173 -5.23 -25.58 -4.48
C GLN A 173 -5.20 -26.87 -5.31
N LYS A 174 -6.13 -27.78 -5.02
CA LYS A 174 -6.27 -29.04 -5.74
C LYS A 174 -6.39 -28.83 -7.25
N LEU A 175 -7.06 -27.75 -7.69
CA LEU A 175 -7.19 -27.44 -9.12
C LEU A 175 -5.86 -26.98 -9.74
N PHE A 176 -5.02 -26.27 -8.98
CA PHE A 176 -3.68 -25.90 -9.45
C PHE A 176 -2.77 -27.12 -9.56
N GLU A 177 -2.79 -27.99 -8.54
CA GLU A 177 -2.02 -29.24 -8.54
C GLU A 177 -2.46 -30.17 -9.68
N GLU A 178 -3.77 -30.35 -9.88
CA GLU A 178 -4.32 -31.13 -10.98
C GLU A 178 -4.05 -30.53 -12.36
N ALA A 179 -3.82 -29.21 -12.46
CA ALA A 179 -3.38 -28.53 -13.67
C ALA A 179 -1.86 -28.66 -13.92
N GLY A 180 -1.11 -29.27 -12.99
CA GLY A 180 0.33 -29.49 -13.12
C GLY A 180 1.21 -28.37 -12.54
N LEU A 181 0.64 -27.44 -11.78
CA LEU A 181 1.40 -26.34 -11.16
C LEU A 181 2.11 -26.78 -9.87
N LYS A 182 3.32 -26.26 -9.66
CA LYS A 182 4.09 -26.45 -8.42
C LYS A 182 3.69 -25.39 -7.38
N LYS A 183 3.90 -25.70 -6.09
CA LYS A 183 3.53 -24.84 -4.95
C LYS A 183 4.12 -23.41 -4.96
N HIS A 184 5.16 -23.15 -5.74
CA HIS A 184 5.77 -21.82 -5.88
C HIS A 184 5.18 -21.01 -7.05
N GLN A 185 4.29 -21.59 -7.86
CA GLN A 185 3.70 -20.97 -9.05
C GLN A 185 2.30 -20.42 -8.79
N TYR A 186 1.79 -20.53 -7.56
CA TYR A 186 0.49 -20.00 -7.16
C TYR A 186 0.50 -19.54 -5.69
N ALA A 187 -0.31 -18.54 -5.39
CA ALA A 187 -0.53 -18.03 -4.05
C ALA A 187 -1.27 -19.07 -3.20
N ARG A 188 -0.90 -19.18 -1.92
CA ARG A 188 -1.66 -20.02 -0.99
C ARG A 188 -3.03 -19.38 -0.74
N PRO A 189 -4.13 -20.16 -0.69
CA PRO A 189 -5.38 -19.63 -0.21
C PRO A 189 -5.14 -19.14 1.21
N VAL A 190 -5.73 -18.01 1.54
CA VAL A 190 -5.81 -17.56 2.92
C VAL A 190 -6.69 -18.59 3.61
N SER A 191 -6.10 -19.58 4.26
CA SER A 191 -6.82 -20.49 5.14
C SER A 191 -7.67 -19.62 6.07
N CYS A 192 -8.95 -19.97 6.18
CA CYS A 192 -9.82 -19.44 7.23
C CYS A 192 -9.28 -19.88 8.59
N GLU A 193 -8.21 -19.27 9.06
CA GLU A 193 -7.72 -19.37 10.43
C GLU A 193 -7.56 -17.95 10.98
N THR A 194 -8.47 -17.64 11.91
CA THR A 194 -8.49 -16.50 12.85
C THR A 194 -8.92 -15.12 12.32
N LYS A 195 -10.25 -14.96 12.17
CA LYS A 195 -10.92 -13.77 12.75
C LYS A 195 -10.88 -13.93 14.28
N ILE A 196 -10.27 -12.97 14.99
CA ILE A 196 -10.34 -12.57 16.41
C ILE A 196 -9.05 -11.71 16.56
N THR A 197 -8.97 -10.39 16.77
CA THR A 197 -9.68 -9.38 17.60
C THR A 197 -9.09 -8.02 17.09
N GLN A 198 -9.65 -6.80 17.17
CA GLN A 198 -10.54 -6.17 18.13
C GLN A 198 -11.42 -5.13 17.40
N LYS A 199 -12.73 -5.16 17.69
CA LYS A 199 -13.60 -4.00 17.49
C LYS A 199 -13.33 -3.05 18.64
N GLU A 200 -12.79 -1.86 18.36
CA GLU A 200 -12.93 -0.75 19.29
C GLU A 200 -14.39 -0.28 19.27
N ASN A 201 -15.05 -0.45 20.41
CA ASN A 201 -16.39 0.06 20.69
C ASN A 201 -16.36 1.59 20.67
N LYS A 202 -16.92 2.23 19.64
CA LYS A 202 -17.36 3.63 19.72
C LYS A 202 -18.82 3.65 20.19
N PRO A 203 -19.17 4.49 21.20
CA PRO A 203 -20.53 4.56 21.73
C PRO A 203 -21.51 5.17 20.72
N PRO A 204 -22.80 4.82 20.77
CA PRO A 204 -23.77 5.20 19.75
C PRO A 204 -24.16 6.68 19.88
N GLN A 205 -23.78 7.49 18.90
CA GLN A 205 -24.33 8.84 18.75
C GLN A 205 -25.77 8.75 18.25
N LYS A 206 -26.72 9.05 19.15
CA LYS A 206 -28.12 9.34 18.82
C LYS A 206 -28.17 10.52 17.84
N ARG A 207 -28.72 10.32 16.65
CA ARG A 207 -29.26 11.41 15.83
C ARG A 207 -30.71 11.11 15.48
N ARG A 208 -31.59 11.89 16.11
CA ARG A 208 -33.01 12.01 15.80
C ARG A 208 -33.18 12.50 14.36
N ARG A 209 -34.10 11.92 13.61
CA ARG A 209 -34.64 12.50 12.37
C ARG A 209 -35.84 13.37 12.74
N LEU A 210 -35.92 14.56 12.14
CA LEU A 210 -37.19 15.26 11.94
C LEU A 210 -37.98 14.53 10.86
#